data_AF-A0A7R9LUV6-F1
#
_entry.id   AF-A0A7R9LUV6-F1
#
_cell.length_a   1.000
_cell.length_b   1.000
_cell.length_c   1.000
_cell.angle_alpha   90.00
_cell.angle_beta   90.00
_cell.angle_gamma   90.00
#
_symmetry.space_group_name_H-M   'P 1'
#
loop_
_entity.id
_entity.type
_entity.pdbx_description
1 polymer ?
#
loop_
_entity_poly.entity_id
_entity_poly.type
_entity_poly.pdbx_seq_one_letter_code
_entity_poly.pdbx_strand_id
1 'polypeptide(L)'
;MCPLPLFKNLLSQQTILVKNNNIYVTELQRLLTGRQYMDKHIAQYVQSVEHMLTVNTDAILNGNHAVNNAECYHKFVDTFDQQCFNINQNTYAFGKLQVFVNVCEQLREPSDANIVVDHLVQYCNDNVSHNNISIK
;
A
#
# COMPACT_ATOMS: atom_id res chain seq x y z
N MET A 1 -0.31 11.65 10.85
CA MET A 1 -1.75 11.67 11.16
C MET A 1 -2.51 11.29 9.90
N CYS A 2 -3.44 10.32 9.94
CA CYS A 2 -4.24 9.93 8.78
C CYS A 2 -5.33 11.00 8.54
N PRO A 3 -5.45 11.62 7.35
CA PRO A 3 -6.38 12.72 7.12
C PRO A 3 -7.87 12.31 7.11
N LEU A 4 -8.17 11.02 6.89
CA LEU A 4 -9.55 10.58 6.59
C LEU A 4 -10.54 10.77 7.74
N PRO A 5 -10.21 10.45 9.02
CA PRO A 5 -11.12 10.70 10.13
C PRO A 5 -11.38 12.21 10.31
N LEU A 6 -10.37 13.04 10.08
CA LEU A 6 -10.51 14.50 10.11
C LEU A 6 -11.47 14.97 9.00
N PHE A 7 -11.27 14.53 7.75
CA PHE A 7 -12.15 14.89 6.64
C PHE A 7 -13.58 14.38 6.82
N LYS A 8 -13.78 13.15 7.30
CA LYS A 8 -15.12 12.61 7.60
C LYS A 8 -15.82 13.42 8.69
N ASN A 9 -15.10 13.78 9.75
CA ASN A 9 -15.64 14.61 10.84
C ASN A 9 -15.98 16.04 10.38
N LEU A 10 -15.16 16.62 9.49
CA LEU A 10 -15.43 17.93 8.88
C LEU A 10 -16.67 17.87 7.97
N LEU A 11 -16.85 16.79 7.21
CA LEU A 11 -18.00 16.60 6.33
C LEU A 11 -19.29 16.30 7.11
N SER A 12 -19.22 15.53 8.20
CA SER A 12 -20.38 15.28 9.07
C SER A 12 -20.84 16.53 9.82
N GLN A 13 -19.93 17.46 10.13
CA GLN A 13 -20.27 18.76 10.70
C GLN A 13 -20.86 19.73 9.65
N GLN A 14 -20.53 19.55 8.36
CA GLN A 14 -21.02 20.40 7.26
C GLN A 14 -22.36 19.94 6.66
N THR A 15 -22.99 18.88 7.16
CA THR A 15 -24.23 18.26 6.63
C THR A 15 -25.42 19.22 6.43
N ILE A 16 -25.34 20.47 6.90
CA ILE A 16 -26.35 21.52 6.70
C ILE A 16 -26.07 22.39 5.44
N LEU A 17 -24.89 22.31 4.79
CA LEU A 17 -24.51 23.13 3.63
C LEU A 17 -24.18 22.35 2.33
N VAL A 18 -24.23 21.01 2.33
CA VAL A 18 -23.71 20.15 1.25
C VAL A 18 -24.68 19.93 0.08
N LYS A 19 -25.35 20.98 -0.40
CA LYS A 19 -25.88 20.93 -1.78
C LYS A 19 -24.99 21.64 -2.80
N ASN A 20 -23.98 22.41 -2.38
CA ASN A 20 -23.23 23.30 -3.29
C ASN A 20 -21.69 23.25 -3.23
N ASN A 21 -21.04 22.33 -2.50
CA ASN A 21 -19.57 22.32 -2.39
C ASN A 21 -18.91 21.12 -3.10
N ASN A 22 -18.90 21.17 -4.43
CA ASN A 22 -18.37 20.15 -5.33
C ASN A 22 -16.89 19.78 -5.06
N ILE A 23 -16.07 20.72 -4.60
CA ILE A 23 -14.61 20.54 -4.44
C ILE A 23 -14.27 19.54 -3.32
N TYR A 24 -14.91 19.63 -2.14
CA TYR A 24 -14.61 18.74 -1.01
C TYR A 24 -15.09 17.30 -1.26
N VAL A 25 -16.23 17.14 -1.93
CA VAL A 25 -16.72 15.82 -2.35
C VAL A 25 -15.77 15.19 -3.37
N THR A 26 -15.33 15.97 -4.36
CA THR A 26 -14.36 15.52 -5.37
C THR A 26 -13.04 15.10 -4.72
N GLU A 27 -12.52 15.89 -3.78
CA GLU A 27 -11.25 15.58 -3.10
C GLU A 27 -11.38 14.35 -2.20
N LEU A 28 -12.47 14.22 -1.43
CA LEU A 28 -12.72 13.01 -0.66
C LEU A 28 -12.78 11.78 -1.57
N GLN A 29 -13.49 11.88 -2.69
CA GLN A 29 -13.62 10.78 -3.63
C GLN A 29 -12.25 10.42 -4.24
N ARG A 30 -11.41 11.41 -4.56
CA ARG A 30 -10.03 11.18 -5.01
C ARG A 30 -9.21 10.42 -3.96
N LEU A 31 -9.28 10.82 -2.69
CA LEU A 31 -8.59 10.16 -1.59
C LEU A 31 -9.07 8.71 -1.39
N LEU A 32 -10.38 8.48 -1.45
CA LEU A 32 -10.96 7.13 -1.31
C LEU A 32 -10.57 6.22 -2.46
N THR A 33 -10.66 6.70 -3.71
CA THR A 33 -10.23 5.95 -4.90
C THR A 33 -8.75 5.61 -4.84
N GLY A 34 -7.90 6.56 -4.41
CA GLY A 34 -6.46 6.31 -4.25
C GLY A 34 -6.16 5.21 -3.21
N ARG A 35 -6.91 5.18 -2.10
CA ARG A 35 -6.79 4.12 -1.08
C ARG A 35 -7.24 2.77 -1.60
N GLN A 36 -8.40 2.71 -2.26
CA GLN A 36 -8.91 1.48 -2.85
C GLN A 36 -7.95 0.93 -3.91
N TYR A 37 -7.35 1.79 -4.72
CA TYR A 37 -6.33 1.41 -5.68
C TYR A 37 -5.10 0.81 -4.97
N MET A 38 -4.56 1.48 -3.95
CA MET A 38 -3.42 0.98 -3.18
C MET A 38 -3.73 -0.38 -2.50
N ASP A 39 -4.90 -0.51 -1.87
CA ASP A 39 -5.33 -1.77 -1.23
C ASP A 39 -5.38 -2.91 -2.25
N LYS A 40 -6.01 -2.66 -3.40
CA LYS A 40 -6.11 -3.65 -4.48
C LYS A 40 -4.75 -3.99 -5.06
N HIS A 41 -3.90 -2.99 -5.29
CA HIS A 41 -2.59 -3.16 -5.89
C HIS A 41 -1.68 -4.02 -5.00
N ILE A 42 -1.61 -3.73 -3.70
CA ILE A 42 -0.86 -4.56 -2.75
C ILE A 42 -1.43 -5.98 -2.66
N ALA A 43 -2.76 -6.14 -2.62
CA ALA A 43 -3.37 -7.46 -2.59
C ALA A 43 -3.06 -8.29 -3.84
N GLN A 44 -3.10 -7.67 -5.03
CA GLN A 44 -2.75 -8.32 -6.29
C GLN A 44 -1.27 -8.71 -6.36
N TYR A 45 -0.38 -7.85 -5.86
CA TYR A 45 1.03 -8.19 -5.73
C TYR A 45 1.24 -9.40 -4.83
N VAL A 46 0.70 -9.39 -3.61
CA VAL A 46 0.84 -10.52 -2.67
C VAL A 46 0.30 -11.82 -3.28
N GLN A 47 -0.84 -11.75 -3.95
CA GLN A 47 -1.42 -12.91 -4.64
C GLN A 47 -0.48 -13.47 -5.73
N SER A 48 0.23 -12.59 -6.47
CA SER A 48 1.17 -13.04 -7.52
C SER A 48 2.38 -13.80 -6.97
N VAL A 49 2.78 -13.52 -5.72
CA VAL A 49 3.93 -14.15 -5.07
C VAL A 49 3.55 -15.23 -4.06
N GLU A 50 2.27 -15.53 -3.88
CA GLU A 50 1.75 -16.47 -2.87
C GLU A 50 2.39 -17.87 -2.94
N HIS A 51 2.77 -18.33 -4.14
CA HIS A 51 3.42 -19.62 -4.34
C HIS A 51 4.82 -19.72 -3.68
N MET A 52 5.46 -18.59 -3.40
CA MET A 52 6.76 -18.48 -2.71
C MET A 52 6.60 -18.30 -1.19
N LEU A 53 5.35 -18.23 -0.70
CA LEU A 53 5.03 -17.99 0.71
C LEU A 53 4.54 -19.25 1.42
N THR A 54 4.75 -19.29 2.74
CA THR A 54 4.32 -20.38 3.63
C THR A 54 2.84 -20.31 4.01
N VAL A 55 2.24 -19.12 3.90
CA VAL A 55 0.84 -18.83 4.27
C VAL A 55 0.09 -18.20 3.11
N ASN A 56 -1.24 -18.13 3.23
CA ASN A 56 -2.10 -17.55 2.21
C ASN A 56 -2.04 -16.02 2.19
N THR A 57 -2.57 -15.44 1.12
CA THR A 57 -2.63 -13.99 0.88
C THR A 57 -3.28 -13.22 2.04
N ASP A 58 -4.33 -13.75 2.66
CA ASP A 58 -5.04 -13.07 3.76
C ASP A 58 -4.16 -12.91 5.01
N ALA A 59 -3.41 -13.95 5.36
CA ALA A 59 -2.46 -13.93 6.48
C ALA A 59 -1.31 -12.93 6.24
N ILE A 60 -0.91 -12.71 4.98
CA ILE A 60 0.10 -11.71 4.63
C ILE A 60 -0.46 -10.29 4.71
N LEU A 61 -1.68 -10.07 4.22
CA LEU A 61 -2.28 -8.74 4.20
C LEU A 61 -2.68 -8.23 5.60
N ASN A 62 -3.13 -9.14 6.47
CA ASN A 62 -3.64 -8.81 7.80
C ASN A 62 -2.68 -9.20 8.94
N GLY A 63 -1.58 -9.87 8.62
CA GLY A 63 -0.58 -10.30 9.59
C GLY A 63 0.07 -9.13 10.32
N ASN A 64 0.59 -9.42 11.52
CA ASN A 64 1.35 -8.47 12.29
C ASN A 64 2.59 -9.17 12.86
N HIS A 65 3.64 -9.21 12.05
CA HIS A 65 4.93 -9.77 12.44
C HIS A 65 5.90 -8.67 12.88
N ALA A 66 6.75 -9.00 13.84
CA ALA A 66 7.93 -8.21 14.14
C ALA A 66 8.93 -8.31 12.97
N VAL A 67 9.76 -7.28 12.80
CA VAL A 67 10.80 -7.25 11.76
C VAL A 67 12.01 -8.05 12.25
N ASN A 68 12.09 -9.33 11.91
CA ASN A 68 13.26 -10.16 12.22
C ASN A 68 14.23 -10.18 11.03
N ASN A 69 13.71 -10.15 9.81
CA ASN A 69 14.49 -10.08 8.58
C ASN A 69 14.55 -8.64 8.04
N ALA A 70 15.35 -7.81 8.72
CA ALA A 70 15.49 -6.40 8.36
C ALA A 70 16.08 -6.17 6.95
N GLU A 71 16.98 -7.05 6.49
CA GLU A 71 17.57 -6.93 5.15
C GLU A 71 16.52 -7.12 4.05
N CYS A 72 15.70 -8.17 4.15
CA CYS A 72 14.60 -8.39 3.21
C CYS A 72 13.63 -7.21 3.25
N TYR A 73 13.22 -6.78 4.45
CA TYR A 73 12.28 -5.67 4.61
C TYR A 73 12.79 -4.37 3.97
N HIS A 74 14.06 -4.01 4.22
CA HIS A 74 14.63 -2.78 3.64
C HIS A 74 14.70 -2.83 2.11
N LYS A 75 15.10 -3.97 1.51
CA LYS A 75 15.08 -4.13 0.05
C LYS A 75 13.69 -3.93 -0.53
N PHE A 76 12.67 -4.47 0.14
CA PHE A 76 11.28 -4.28 -0.26
C PHE A 76 10.84 -2.82 -0.19
N VAL A 77 11.09 -2.16 0.93
CA VAL A 77 10.71 -0.76 1.14
C VAL A 77 11.39 0.15 0.13
N ASP A 78 12.69 -0.02 -0.07
CA ASP A 78 13.48 0.80 -1.00
C ASP A 78 13.01 0.58 -2.44
N THR A 79 12.76 -0.67 -2.82
CA THR A 79 12.22 -1.01 -4.14
C THR A 79 10.84 -0.42 -4.34
N PHE A 80 9.97 -0.52 -3.33
CA PHE A 80 8.61 0.00 -3.41
C PHE A 80 8.59 1.53 -3.51
N ASP A 81 9.41 2.23 -2.73
CA ASP A 81 9.52 3.70 -2.77
C ASP A 81 10.02 4.20 -4.13
N GLN A 82 11.00 3.51 -4.71
CA GLN A 82 11.65 3.92 -5.96
C GLN A 82 10.87 3.52 -7.21
N GLN A 83 10.30 2.31 -7.23
CA GLN A 83 9.70 1.72 -8.43
C GLN A 83 8.17 1.83 -8.46
N CYS A 84 7.53 1.94 -7.30
CA CYS A 84 6.07 1.87 -7.20
C CYS A 84 5.45 3.19 -6.74
N PHE A 85 5.63 3.55 -5.48
CA PHE A 85 5.01 4.74 -4.90
C PHE A 85 5.95 5.41 -3.90
N ASN A 86 6.20 6.70 -4.11
CA ASN A 86 6.94 7.51 -3.15
C ASN A 86 6.20 7.57 -1.80
N ILE A 87 6.73 6.91 -0.79
CA ILE A 87 6.09 6.73 0.52
C ILE A 87 6.00 8.05 1.29
N ASN A 88 6.94 8.98 1.04
CA ASN A 88 6.94 10.30 1.66
C ASN A 88 5.83 11.20 1.11
N GLN A 89 5.36 10.94 -0.11
CA GLN A 89 4.27 11.68 -0.75
C GLN A 89 2.91 10.99 -0.62
N ASN A 90 2.88 9.76 -0.11
CA ASN A 90 1.67 8.97 0.05
C ASN A 90 1.65 8.28 1.44
N THR A 91 1.08 8.99 2.41
CA THR A 91 0.96 8.48 3.79
C THR A 91 0.18 7.17 3.89
N TYR A 92 -0.72 6.90 2.93
CA TYR A 92 -1.45 5.64 2.90
C TYR A 92 -0.57 4.47 2.45
N ALA A 93 0.31 4.69 1.47
CA ALA A 93 1.32 3.73 1.03
C ALA A 93 2.28 3.38 2.17
N PHE A 94 2.72 4.37 2.95
CA PHE A 94 3.51 4.13 4.17
C PHE A 94 2.79 3.19 5.16
N GLY A 95 1.48 3.31 5.29
CA GLY A 95 0.68 2.41 6.13
C GLY A 95 0.61 0.96 5.63
N LYS A 96 1.09 0.66 4.42
CA LYS A 96 1.10 -0.68 3.83
C LYS A 96 2.43 -1.42 3.97
N LEU A 97 3.48 -0.77 4.49
CA LEU A 97 4.80 -1.38 4.60
C LEU A 97 4.83 -2.63 5.51
N GLN A 98 3.90 -2.74 6.46
CA GLN A 98 3.74 -3.96 7.28
C GLN A 98 3.53 -5.22 6.43
N VAL A 99 2.90 -5.10 5.26
CA VAL A 99 2.72 -6.24 4.35
C VAL A 99 4.07 -6.80 3.89
N PHE A 100 5.07 -5.95 3.66
CA PHE A 100 6.40 -6.40 3.26
C PHE A 100 7.16 -7.07 4.39
N VAL A 101 6.94 -6.65 5.64
CA VAL A 101 7.41 -7.42 6.80
C VAL A 101 6.80 -8.81 6.77
N ASN A 102 5.47 -8.90 6.62
CA ASN A 102 4.78 -10.18 6.59
C ASN A 102 5.24 -11.08 5.44
N VAL A 103 5.51 -10.53 4.25
CA VAL A 103 6.10 -11.27 3.14
C VAL A 103 7.45 -11.86 3.54
N CYS A 104 8.37 -11.03 4.06
CA CYS A 104 9.71 -11.44 4.44
C CYS A 104 9.75 -12.52 5.54
N GLU A 105 8.84 -12.43 6.52
CA GLU A 105 8.74 -13.40 7.62
C GLU A 105 8.05 -14.71 7.22
N GLN A 106 7.40 -14.74 6.05
CA GLN A 106 6.63 -15.88 5.55
C GLN A 106 7.18 -16.42 4.22
N LEU A 107 8.40 -16.04 3.84
CA LEU A 107 9.10 -16.70 2.73
C LEU A 107 9.34 -18.17 3.09
N ARG A 108 9.13 -19.07 2.11
CA ARG A 108 9.44 -20.49 2.30
C ARG A 108 10.93 -20.71 2.52
N GLU A 109 11.74 -20.04 1.72
CA GLU A 109 13.20 -20.06 1.83
C GLU A 109 13.72 -18.63 1.92
N PRO A 110 14.62 -18.30 2.87
CA PRO A 110 15.21 -16.97 2.97
C PRO A 110 15.93 -16.51 1.68
N SER A 111 16.40 -17.45 0.87
CA SER A 111 17.02 -17.18 -0.44
C SER A 111 16.05 -16.60 -1.47
N ASP A 112 14.75 -16.80 -1.30
CA ASP A 112 13.73 -16.31 -2.22
C ASP A 112 13.54 -14.80 -2.15
N ALA A 113 14.08 -14.14 -1.11
CA ALA A 113 13.89 -12.71 -0.88
C ALA A 113 14.22 -11.85 -2.12
N ASN A 114 15.35 -12.12 -2.79
CA ASN A 114 15.72 -11.37 -4.00
C ASN A 114 14.76 -11.65 -5.16
N ILE A 115 14.27 -12.89 -5.33
CA ILE A 115 13.32 -13.26 -6.38
C ILE A 115 12.00 -12.52 -6.18
N VAL A 116 11.50 -12.47 -4.95
CA VAL A 116 10.23 -11.81 -4.63
C VAL A 116 10.35 -10.29 -4.78
N VAL A 117 11.51 -9.70 -4.43
CA VAL A 117 11.82 -8.29 -4.67
C VAL A 117 11.95 -7.98 -6.17
N ASP A 118 12.64 -8.82 -6.95
CA ASP A 118 12.75 -8.63 -8.41
C ASP A 118 11.36 -8.73 -9.06
N HIS A 119 10.50 -9.62 -8.56
CA HIS A 119 9.11 -9.69 -8.97
C HIS A 119 8.34 -8.40 -8.64
N LEU A 120 8.64 -7.73 -7.52
CA LEU A 120 8.06 -6.42 -7.18
C LEU A 120 8.46 -5.35 -8.20
N VAL A 121 9.74 -5.33 -8.63
CA VAL A 121 10.21 -4.41 -9.67
C VAL A 121 9.39 -4.58 -10.94
N GLN A 122 9.25 -5.82 -11.42
CA GLN A 122 8.48 -6.10 -12.64
C GLN A 122 7.01 -5.74 -12.46
N TYR A 123 6.41 -6.16 -11.35
CA TYR A 123 5.03 -5.88 -11.04
C TYR A 123 4.74 -4.37 -11.07
N CYS A 124 5.62 -3.55 -10.50
CA CYS A 124 5.44 -2.11 -10.48
C CYS A 124 5.64 -1.46 -11.86
N ASN A 125 6.62 -1.92 -12.65
CA ASN A 125 6.78 -1.46 -14.03
C ASN A 125 5.53 -1.73 -14.88
N ASP A 126 4.88 -2.88 -14.69
CA ASP A 126 3.73 -3.29 -15.48
C ASP A 126 2.41 -2.65 -15.03
N ASN A 127 2.27 -2.37 -13.72
CA ASN A 127 0.97 -2.04 -13.12
C ASN A 127 0.88 -0.64 -12.50
N VAL A 128 2.00 0.08 -12.40
CA VAL A 128 2.02 1.47 -11.93
C VAL A 128 2.03 2.41 -13.12
N SER A 129 0.82 2.87 -13.49
CA SER A 129 0.69 4.07 -14.32
C SER A 129 1.38 5.24 -13.60
N HIS A 130 2.41 5.84 -14.21
CA HIS A 130 3.27 6.90 -13.65
C HIS A 130 2.54 8.20 -13.22
N ASN A 131 1.21 8.17 -13.20
CA ASN A 131 0.38 9.26 -12.69
C ASN A 131 0.30 9.16 -11.18
N ASN A 132 1.29 9.79 -10.53
CA ASN A 132 1.22 10.47 -9.24
C ASN A 132 -0.18 10.50 -8.58
N ILE A 133 -0.62 9.37 -8.00
CA ILE A 133 -1.68 9.40 -6.99
C ILE A 133 -1.02 9.92 -5.71
N SER A 134 -0.76 11.23 -5.70
CA SER A 134 -0.25 11.94 -4.54
C SER A 134 -1.40 12.08 -3.57
N ILE A 135 -1.44 11.21 -2.57
CA ILE A 135 -2.36 11.28 -1.43
C ILE A 135 -1.69 12.20 -0.39
N LYS A 136 -1.63 13.50 -0.71
CA LYS A 136 -1.28 14.54 0.28
C LYS A 136 -2.43 14.75 1.25
#